data_AF-W6QR82-F1
#
_entry.id   AF-W6QR82-F1
#
_cell.length_a   1.000
_cell.length_b   1.000
_cell.length_c   1.000
_cell.angle_alpha   90.00
_cell.angle_beta   90.00
_cell.angle_gamma   90.00
#
_symmetry.space_group_name_H-M   'P 1'
#
loop_
_entity.id
_entity.type
_entity.pdbx_description
1 polymer ?
#
loop_
_entity_poly.entity_id
_entity_poly.type
_entity_poly.pdbx_seq_one_letter_code
_entity_poly.pdbx_strand_id
1 'polypeptide(L)'
;MTGRAAMRTPDPPDRDKREDSPPRLSRPKRTTKPPKNYAREQEIDNEQRKTRPLPKKRIEPKDQPNVATSDNSATESDDLDVSNLV
;
A
#
# COMPACT_ATOMS: atom_id res chain seq x y z
N MET A 1 38.08 -34.45 35.32
CA MET A 1 37.26 -34.03 34.16
C MET A 1 36.60 -32.69 34.45
N THR A 2 37.06 -31.63 33.80
CA THR A 2 36.47 -30.28 33.91
C THR A 2 35.46 -30.12 32.77
N GLY A 3 34.21 -30.51 33.02
CA GLY A 3 33.13 -30.50 32.04
C GLY A 3 32.39 -29.15 32.03
N ARG A 4 32.36 -28.53 30.85
CA ARG A 4 31.62 -27.31 30.43
C ARG A 4 30.51 -26.88 31.39
N ALA A 5 30.62 -25.68 31.94
CA ALA A 5 29.48 -24.97 32.55
C ALA A 5 28.38 -24.87 31.49
N ALA A 6 27.30 -25.64 31.66
CA ALA A 6 26.13 -25.52 30.82
C ALA A 6 25.59 -24.10 30.99
N MET A 7 25.78 -23.24 29.99
CA MET A 7 25.12 -21.94 29.91
C MET A 7 23.62 -22.19 29.76
N ARG A 8 22.95 -22.44 30.88
CA ARG A 8 21.50 -22.48 30.92
C ARG A 8 20.99 -21.08 30.67
N THR A 9 20.16 -20.92 29.64
CA THR A 9 19.37 -19.71 29.46
C THR A 9 18.56 -19.48 30.74
N PRO A 10 18.61 -18.29 31.35
CA PRO A 10 17.81 -18.01 32.54
C PRO A 10 16.33 -18.18 32.22
N ASP A 11 15.56 -18.57 33.24
CA ASP A 11 14.12 -18.71 33.10
C ASP A 11 13.50 -17.37 32.68
N PRO A 12 12.52 -17.38 31.76
CA PRO A 12 11.84 -16.16 31.36
C PRO A 12 11.14 -15.54 32.58
N PRO A 13 11.05 -14.21 32.65
CA PRO A 13 10.40 -13.55 33.76
C PRO A 13 8.95 -14.02 33.90
N ASP A 14 8.55 -14.26 35.15
CA ASP A 14 7.20 -14.67 35.51
C ASP A 14 6.19 -13.61 35.04
N ARG A 15 5.33 -13.99 34.09
CA ARG A 15 4.34 -13.09 33.48
C ARG A 15 3.17 -12.78 34.39
N ASP A 16 3.01 -13.54 35.48
CA ASP A 16 1.93 -13.39 36.46
C ASP A 16 2.33 -12.42 37.58
N LYS A 17 3.63 -12.19 37.78
CA LYS A 17 4.18 -11.11 38.60
C LYS A 17 4.15 -9.80 37.84
N ARG A 18 2.96 -9.36 37.44
CA ARG A 18 2.77 -7.99 36.97
C ARG A 18 2.85 -7.11 38.21
N GLU A 19 3.95 -6.39 38.37
CA GLU A 19 3.94 -5.22 39.26
C GLU A 19 2.73 -4.36 38.89
N ASP A 20 2.12 -3.71 39.89
CA ASP A 20 0.94 -2.83 39.78
C ASP A 20 1.24 -1.62 38.88
N SER A 21 1.41 -1.90 37.59
CA SER A 21 1.71 -0.94 36.55
C SER A 21 0.47 -0.10 36.35
N PRO A 22 0.61 1.22 36.20
CA PRO A 22 -0.53 2.08 36.00
C PRO A 22 -1.33 1.62 34.76
N PRO A 23 -2.66 1.80 34.77
CA PRO A 23 -3.51 1.42 33.65
C PRO A 23 -3.02 2.09 32.38
N ARG A 24 -2.98 1.33 31.28
CA ARG A 24 -2.64 1.88 29.98
C ARG A 24 -3.71 2.88 29.55
N LEU A 25 -3.31 4.14 29.37
CA LEU A 25 -4.19 5.18 28.84
C LEU A 25 -4.78 4.74 27.50
N SER A 26 -6.07 5.03 27.31
CA SER A 26 -6.77 4.70 26.07
C SER A 26 -6.11 5.42 24.90
N ARG A 27 -5.66 4.65 23.91
CA ARG A 27 -5.15 5.23 22.65
C ARG A 27 -6.32 5.78 21.83
N PRO A 28 -6.14 6.94 21.16
CA PRO A 28 -7.12 7.44 20.21
C PRO A 28 -7.45 6.39 19.13
N LYS A 29 -8.71 6.35 18.70
CA LYS A 29 -9.15 5.47 17.62
C LYS A 29 -8.52 5.93 16.31
N ARG A 30 -7.99 4.98 15.54
CA ARG A 30 -7.52 5.25 14.17
C ARG A 30 -8.75 5.35 13.27
N THR A 31 -8.91 6.48 12.57
CA THR A 31 -9.92 6.63 11.53
C THR A 31 -9.37 6.06 10.23
N THR A 32 -10.01 5.02 9.69
CA THR A 32 -9.68 4.48 8.35
C THR A 32 -10.49 5.14 7.25
N LYS A 33 -11.59 5.80 7.62
CA LYS A 33 -12.45 6.51 6.68
C LYS A 33 -11.88 7.90 6.38
N PRO A 34 -11.83 8.31 5.11
CA PRO A 34 -11.43 9.65 4.75
C PRO A 34 -12.43 10.68 5.31
N PRO A 35 -12.03 11.97 5.43
CA PRO A 35 -12.91 13.04 5.84
C PRO A 35 -14.19 13.12 4.98
N LYS A 36 -15.28 13.65 5.53
CA LYS A 36 -16.58 13.78 4.84
C LYS A 36 -16.48 14.48 3.48
N ASN A 37 -15.56 15.44 3.36
CA ASN A 37 -15.38 16.28 2.16
C ASN A 37 -14.26 15.80 1.24
N TYR A 38 -13.64 14.64 1.52
CA TYR A 38 -12.48 14.17 0.77
C TYR A 38 -12.73 14.10 -0.73
N ALA A 39 -13.89 13.58 -1.16
CA ALA A 39 -14.24 13.50 -2.58
C ALA A 39 -14.27 14.88 -3.26
N ARG A 40 -14.85 15.88 -2.59
CA ARG A 40 -14.95 17.25 -3.11
C ARG A 40 -13.58 17.94 -3.17
N GLU A 41 -12.74 17.73 -2.16
CA GLU A 41 -11.36 18.25 -2.15
C GLU A 41 -10.52 17.63 -3.29
N GLN A 42 -10.70 16.34 -3.57
CA GLN A 42 -10.04 15.67 -4.70
C GLN A 42 -10.51 16.24 -6.04
N GLU A 43 -11.80 16.52 -6.20
CA GLU A 43 -12.34 17.14 -7.42
C GLU A 43 -11.71 18.52 -7.68
N ILE A 44 -11.66 19.37 -6.65
CA ILE A 44 -11.06 20.70 -6.72
C ILE A 44 -9.57 20.63 -7.06
N ASP A 45 -8.81 19.75 -6.39
CA ASP A 45 -7.38 19.59 -6.69
C ASP A 45 -7.16 19.06 -8.11
N ASN A 46 -7.97 18.11 -8.56
CA ASN A 46 -7.92 17.60 -9.93
C ASN A 46 -8.24 18.68 -10.98
N GLU A 47 -9.23 19.53 -10.72
CA GLU A 47 -9.57 20.65 -11.60
C GLU A 47 -8.45 21.69 -11.67
N GLN A 48 -7.83 22.03 -10.53
CA GLN A 48 -6.67 22.91 -10.48
C GLN A 48 -5.46 22.34 -11.23
N ARG A 49 -5.25 21.02 -11.19
CA ARG A 49 -4.16 20.37 -11.94
C ARG A 49 -4.35 20.46 -13.45
N LYS A 50 -5.59 20.45 -13.95
CA LYS A 50 -5.89 20.60 -15.39
C LYS A 50 -5.50 21.99 -15.92
N THR A 51 -5.63 23.02 -15.09
CA THR A 51 -5.34 24.41 -15.46
C THR A 51 -3.89 24.82 -15.20
N ARG A 52 -3.14 24.02 -14.43
CA ARG A 52 -1.71 24.25 -14.18
C ARG A 52 -0.89 23.95 -15.43
N PRO A 53 -0.03 24.89 -15.88
CA PRO A 53 0.91 24.59 -16.95
C PRO A 53 1.85 23.47 -16.49
N LEU A 54 1.87 22.36 -17.23
CA LEU A 54 2.85 21.30 -17.02
C LEU A 54 4.25 21.94 -17.10
N PRO A 55 5.14 21.73 -16.11
CA PRO A 55 6.52 22.14 -16.25
C PRO A 55 7.08 21.43 -17.47
N LYS A 56 7.42 22.20 -18.51
CA LYS A 56 8.07 21.70 -19.73
C LYS A 56 9.45 21.16 -19.35
N LYS A 57 9.53 19.90 -18.93
CA LYS A 57 10.78 19.14 -18.92
C LYS A 57 10.80 18.32 -20.20
N ARG A 58 11.71 18.68 -21.11
CA ARG A 58 12.13 17.81 -22.21
C ARG A 58 12.64 16.51 -21.60
N ILE A 59 11.94 15.41 -21.87
CA ILE A 59 12.51 14.08 -21.76
C ILE A 59 12.53 13.58 -23.20
N GLU A 60 13.69 13.71 -23.84
CA GLU A 60 13.99 12.92 -25.05
C GLU A 60 13.87 11.44 -24.68
N PRO A 61 13.19 10.62 -25.49
CA PRO A 61 13.15 9.19 -25.27
C PRO A 61 14.54 8.61 -25.59
N LYS A 62 15.36 8.43 -24.56
CA LYS A 62 16.66 7.75 -24.66
C LYS A 62 16.45 6.24 -24.50
N ASP A 63 16.14 5.60 -25.63
CA ASP A 63 16.67 4.32 -26.09
C ASP A 63 16.98 3.18 -25.08
N GLN A 64 16.25 2.06 -25.28
CA GLN A 64 16.62 0.63 -25.18
C GLN A 64 16.45 -0.14 -23.84
N PRO A 65 16.28 -1.50 -23.83
CA PRO A 65 16.12 -2.46 -24.95
C PRO A 65 14.90 -3.42 -24.86
N ASN A 66 14.55 -3.97 -26.03
CA ASN A 66 13.74 -5.17 -26.24
C ASN A 66 14.18 -6.35 -25.34
N VAL A 67 13.29 -6.82 -24.47
CA VAL A 67 13.30 -8.21 -24.01
C VAL A 67 12.04 -8.85 -24.56
N ALA A 68 12.23 -9.63 -25.63
CA ALA A 68 11.23 -10.52 -26.16
C ALA A 68 10.99 -11.66 -25.16
N THR A 69 9.75 -11.77 -24.68
CA THR A 69 9.14 -13.08 -24.39
C THR A 69 7.85 -13.12 -25.17
N SER A 70 7.98 -13.63 -26.39
CA SER A 70 6.87 -14.08 -27.23
C SER A 70 6.12 -15.23 -26.53
N ASP A 71 4.84 -15.34 -26.90
CA ASP A 71 3.92 -16.47 -26.75
C ASP A 71 3.21 -16.55 -25.39
N ASN A 72 1.87 -16.44 -25.29
CA ASN A 72 0.89 -17.03 -26.19
C ASN A 72 -0.40 -16.20 -26.29
N SER A 73 -0.88 -16.07 -27.51
CA SER A 73 -2.10 -15.41 -27.95
C SER A 73 -3.38 -16.13 -27.48
N ALA A 74 -4.35 -15.38 -26.97
CA ALA A 74 -5.77 -15.71 -27.08
C ALA A 74 -6.57 -14.42 -27.21
N THR A 75 -6.70 -13.93 -28.44
CA THR A 75 -7.72 -12.97 -28.84
C THR A 75 -9.06 -13.69 -28.91
N GLU A 76 -9.95 -13.43 -27.97
CA GLU A 76 -11.38 -13.59 -28.21
C GLU A 76 -12.03 -12.24 -27.96
N SER A 77 -12.29 -11.54 -29.05
CA SER A 77 -13.07 -10.32 -29.10
C SER A 77 -14.54 -10.72 -29.25
N ASP A 78 -15.32 -10.57 -28.19
CA ASP A 78 -16.78 -10.53 -28.32
C ASP A 78 -17.23 -9.08 -28.21
N ASP A 79 -17.32 -8.45 -29.38
CA ASP A 79 -18.03 -7.19 -29.58
C ASP A 79 -19.50 -7.54 -29.85
N LEU A 80 -20.31 -7.64 -28.80
CA LEU A 80 -21.76 -7.81 -28.92
C LEU A 80 -22.46 -6.49 -28.60
N ASP A 81 -22.52 -5.64 -29.62
CA ASP A 81 -23.45 -4.53 -29.70
C ASP A 81 -24.89 -5.08 -29.81
N VAL A 82 -25.69 -4.87 -28.77
CA VAL A 82 -27.15 -5.02 -28.83
C VAL A 82 -27.79 -3.75 -28.25
N SER A 83 -27.51 -2.63 -28.90
CA SER A 83 -28.18 -1.35 -28.70
C SER A 83 -29.65 -1.30 -29.17
N ASN A 84 -30.32 -2.46 -29.34
CA ASN A 84 -31.72 -2.56 -29.76
C ASN A 84 -32.56 -3.46 -28.84
N LEU A 85 -32.55 -3.22 -27.52
CA LEU A 85 -33.57 -3.76 -26.63
C LEU A 85 -34.48 -2.63 -26.16
N VAL A 86 -35.47 -2.31 -27.00
CA VAL A 86 -36.64 -1.46 -26.71
C VAL A 86 -37.87 -2.34 -26.66
#